data_AF-A0A4D6WWL8-F1
#
_entry.id   AF-A0A4D6WWL8-F1
#
_cell.length_a   1.000
_cell.length_b   1.000
_cell.length_c   1.000
_cell.angle_alpha   90.00
_cell.angle_beta   90.00
_cell.angle_gamma   90.00
#
_symmetry.space_group_name_H-M   'P 1'
#
loop_
_entity.id
_entity.type
_entity.pdbx_description
1 polymer ?
#
loop_
_entity_poly.entity_id
_entity_poly.type
_entity_poly.pdbx_seq_one_letter_code
_entity_poly.pdbx_strand_id
1 'polypeptide(L)'
;MNNNLVLFYLYIVITLFFLVPLCYLISIQLFRIIYCTIFNYFNYDLFFSNFNIEDNSKYVKFFNFYLQEKQWFLCISMLELAYEKRACDNIILLNNLAYCYKNLNFWQITEYYYLKALFYSPSNLSILNNLSNLYIISNQVNKSDKINRRIILLNNN
;
A
#
# COMPACT_ATOMS: atom_id res chain seq x y z
N MET A 1 6.67 -41.11 -51.16
CA MET A 1 6.43 -41.18 -49.70
C MET A 1 7.31 -40.26 -48.85
N ASN A 2 8.39 -39.65 -49.39
CA ASN A 2 9.28 -38.76 -48.63
C ASN A 2 8.79 -37.32 -48.38
N ASN A 3 7.91 -36.78 -49.23
CA ASN A 3 7.52 -35.36 -49.11
C ASN A 3 6.77 -35.03 -47.82
N ASN A 4 5.98 -35.97 -47.28
CA ASN A 4 5.26 -35.78 -46.02
C ASN A 4 6.21 -35.69 -44.82
N LEU A 5 7.30 -36.46 -44.85
CA LEU A 5 8.35 -36.38 -43.82
C LEU A 5 9.09 -35.03 -43.92
N VAL A 6 9.42 -34.58 -45.13
CA VAL A 6 10.07 -33.28 -45.33
C VAL A 6 9.19 -32.13 -44.82
N LEU A 7 7.90 -32.13 -45.17
CA LEU A 7 6.93 -31.13 -44.68
C LEU A 7 6.80 -31.13 -43.16
N PHE A 8 6.79 -32.33 -42.55
CA PHE A 8 6.75 -32.47 -41.09
C PHE A 8 7.99 -31.89 -40.40
N TYR A 9 9.19 -32.17 -40.91
CA TYR A 9 10.42 -31.59 -40.38
C TYR A 9 10.46 -30.07 -40.55
N LEU A 10 10.00 -29.56 -41.70
CA LEU A 10 9.93 -28.12 -41.97
C LEU A 10 8.97 -27.42 -40.99
N TYR A 11 7.83 -28.03 -40.69
CA TYR A 11 6.89 -27.54 -39.69
C TYR A 11 7.50 -27.50 -38.28
N ILE A 12 8.21 -28.54 -37.86
CA ILE A 12 8.89 -28.58 -36.55
C ILE A 12 9.95 -27.48 -36.46
N VAL A 13 10.74 -27.28 -37.53
CA VAL A 13 11.78 -26.24 -37.53
C VAL A 13 11.16 -24.85 -37.43
N ILE A 14 10.09 -24.57 -38.18
CA ILE A 14 9.39 -23.27 -38.12
C ILE A 14 8.80 -23.05 -36.73
N THR A 15 8.13 -24.04 -36.15
CA THR A 15 7.52 -23.92 -34.81
C THR A 15 8.58 -23.70 -33.73
N LEU A 16 9.69 -24.43 -33.74
CA LEU A 16 10.80 -24.23 -32.81
C LEU A 16 11.45 -22.85 -32.96
N PHE A 17 11.57 -22.34 -34.19
CA PHE A 17 12.13 -21.02 -34.45
C PHE A 17 11.33 -19.90 -33.76
N PHE A 18 10.01 -20.04 -33.63
CA PHE A 18 9.18 -19.09 -32.89
C PHE A 18 9.09 -19.40 -31.39
N LEU A 19 9.09 -20.68 -31.00
CA LEU A 19 8.90 -21.07 -29.60
C LEU A 19 10.12 -20.72 -28.73
N VAL A 20 11.33 -20.95 -29.24
CA VAL A 20 12.58 -20.77 -28.46
C VAL A 20 12.79 -19.31 -28.05
N PRO A 21 12.68 -18.30 -28.94
CA PRO A 21 12.78 -16.90 -28.54
C PRO A 21 11.69 -16.48 -27.56
N LEU A 22 10.47 -16.99 -27.73
CA LEU A 22 9.34 -16.67 -26.87
C LEU A 22 9.51 -17.24 -25.46
N CYS A 23 9.94 -18.50 -25.34
CA CYS A 23 10.31 -19.10 -24.06
C CYS A 23 11.46 -18.36 -23.39
N TYR A 24 12.47 -17.94 -24.16
CA TYR A 24 13.60 -17.17 -23.64
C TYR A 24 13.15 -15.83 -23.06
N LEU A 25 12.33 -15.06 -23.77
CA LEU A 25 11.80 -13.78 -23.28
C LEU A 25 10.97 -13.95 -22.00
N ILE A 26 10.11 -14.96 -21.95
CA ILE A 26 9.29 -15.26 -20.75
C ILE A 26 10.21 -15.63 -19.57
N SER A 27 11.24 -16.45 -19.81
CA SER A 27 12.16 -16.88 -18.77
C SER A 27 12.98 -15.73 -18.17
N ILE A 28 13.42 -14.76 -18.99
CA ILE A 28 14.11 -13.55 -18.51
C ILE A 28 13.17 -12.69 -17.65
N GLN A 29 11.94 -12.48 -18.10
CA GLN A 29 10.98 -11.67 -17.35
C GLN A 29 10.66 -12.28 -16.00
N LEU A 30 10.44 -13.59 -15.94
CA LEU A 30 10.26 -14.33 -14.69
C LEU A 30 11.48 -14.23 -13.78
N PHE A 31 12.68 -14.44 -14.32
CA PHE A 31 13.91 -14.32 -13.54
C PHE A 31 14.09 -12.91 -12.98
N ARG A 32 13.77 -11.87 -13.76
CA ARG A 32 13.84 -10.48 -13.31
C ARG A 32 12.88 -10.20 -12.16
N ILE A 33 11.66 -10.73 -12.21
CA ILE A 33 10.67 -10.58 -11.13
C ILE A 33 11.17 -11.28 -9.86
N ILE A 34 11.65 -12.52 -9.98
CA ILE A 34 12.19 -13.29 -8.85
C ILE A 34 13.41 -12.59 -8.25
N TYR A 35 14.34 -12.13 -9.10
CA TYR A 35 15.52 -11.42 -8.66
C TYR A 35 15.16 -10.10 -7.96
N CYS A 36 14.28 -9.28 -8.56
CA CYS A 36 13.84 -8.04 -7.93
C CYS A 36 13.13 -8.27 -6.60
N THR A 37 12.28 -9.30 -6.50
CA THR A 37 11.57 -9.60 -5.24
C THR A 37 12.53 -10.07 -4.14
N ILE A 38 13.49 -10.95 -4.45
CA ILE A 38 14.50 -11.41 -3.49
C ILE A 38 15.45 -10.28 -3.10
N PHE A 39 15.98 -9.53 -4.08
CA PHE A 39 16.91 -8.43 -3.85
C PHE A 39 16.26 -7.30 -3.05
N ASN A 40 15.01 -6.97 -3.37
CA ASN A 40 14.24 -6.02 -2.57
C ASN A 40 14.01 -6.59 -1.18
N TYR A 41 13.56 -7.84 -1.03
CA TYR A 41 13.37 -8.42 0.31
C TYR A 41 14.63 -8.31 1.20
N PHE A 42 15.81 -8.67 0.67
CA PHE A 42 17.07 -8.57 1.40
C PHE A 42 17.51 -7.14 1.72
N ASN A 43 17.48 -6.23 0.75
CA ASN A 43 17.90 -4.84 0.99
C ASN A 43 16.89 -4.07 1.85
N TYR A 44 15.61 -4.43 1.78
CA TYR A 44 14.58 -3.79 2.59
C TYR A 44 14.65 -4.21 4.05
N ASP A 45 14.96 -5.47 4.38
CA ASP A 45 15.11 -5.89 5.78
C ASP A 45 16.31 -5.18 6.44
N LEU A 46 17.40 -4.96 5.69
CA LEU A 46 18.56 -4.14 6.09
C LEU A 46 18.24 -2.65 6.24
N PHE A 47 17.40 -2.10 5.35
CA PHE A 47 16.98 -0.69 5.45
C PHE A 47 16.05 -0.48 6.66
N PHE A 48 15.15 -1.42 6.89
CA PHE A 48 14.16 -1.34 7.97
C PHE A 48 14.78 -1.63 9.35
N SER A 49 15.79 -2.50 9.44
CA SER A 49 16.54 -2.73 10.69
C SER A 49 17.25 -1.46 11.19
N ASN A 50 17.53 -0.51 10.30
CA ASN A 50 18.14 0.79 10.63
C ASN A 50 17.11 1.87 10.96
N PHE A 51 15.81 1.60 10.78
CA PHE A 51 14.72 2.50 11.14
C PHE A 51 14.46 2.40 12.65
N ASN A 52 15.37 2.97 13.44
CA ASN A 52 15.16 3.11 14.88
C ASN A 52 14.00 4.08 15.14
N ILE A 53 13.13 3.65 16.06
CA ILE A 53 11.83 4.22 16.45
C ILE A 53 11.90 5.69 16.92
N GLU A 54 13.09 6.17 17.29
CA GLU A 54 13.26 7.48 17.91
C GLU A 54 13.25 8.66 16.93
N ASP A 55 13.52 8.42 15.65
CA ASP A 55 13.57 9.49 14.64
C ASP A 55 12.23 9.71 13.95
N ASN A 56 11.24 10.23 14.70
CA ASN A 56 9.99 10.77 14.14
C ASN A 56 10.26 11.72 12.95
N SER A 57 11.40 12.42 12.95
CA SER A 57 11.82 13.30 11.87
C SER A 57 12.12 12.57 10.55
N LYS A 58 12.71 11.36 10.59
CA LYS A 58 12.98 10.54 9.39
C LYS A 58 11.69 9.98 8.83
N TYR A 59 10.81 9.48 9.71
CA TYR A 59 9.48 9.03 9.33
C TYR A 59 8.68 10.15 8.62
N VAL A 60 8.62 11.35 9.20
CA VAL A 60 7.89 12.47 8.61
C VAL A 60 8.47 12.87 7.25
N LYS A 61 9.80 12.94 7.11
CA LYS A 61 10.45 13.22 5.82
C LYS A 61 10.11 12.16 4.77
N PHE A 62 10.18 10.89 5.16
CA PHE A 62 9.82 9.77 4.31
C PHE A 62 8.36 9.86 3.85
N PHE A 63 7.42 9.99 4.80
CA PHE A 63 6.00 10.10 4.49
C PHE A 63 5.72 11.29 3.57
N ASN A 64 6.28 12.46 3.86
CA ASN A 64 6.14 13.66 3.03
C ASN A 64 6.70 13.47 1.62
N PHE A 65 7.82 12.76 1.46
CA PHE A 65 8.40 12.45 0.15
C PHE A 65 7.42 11.64 -0.72
N TYR A 66 6.85 10.56 -0.18
CA TYR A 66 5.86 9.76 -0.93
C TYR A 66 4.54 10.51 -1.19
N LEU A 67 4.15 11.43 -0.30
CA LEU A 67 3.02 12.32 -0.51
C LEU A 67 3.24 13.29 -1.68
N GLN A 68 4.44 13.91 -1.76
CA GLN A 68 4.78 14.84 -2.84
C GLN A 68 4.76 14.15 -4.21
N GLU A 69 5.32 12.95 -4.28
CA GLU A 69 5.37 12.14 -5.51
C GLU A 69 4.03 11.44 -5.82
N LYS A 70 3.02 11.56 -4.94
CA LYS A 70 1.71 10.89 -5.06
C LYS A 70 1.81 9.38 -5.28
N GLN A 71 2.87 8.76 -4.76
CA GLN A 71 3.12 7.33 -4.86
C GLN A 71 2.32 6.59 -3.78
N TRP A 72 0.99 6.66 -3.85
CA TRP A 72 0.08 6.23 -2.78
C TRP A 72 0.26 4.76 -2.40
N PHE A 73 0.39 3.85 -3.37
CA PHE A 73 0.55 2.43 -3.10
C PHE A 73 1.88 2.12 -2.41
N LEU A 74 2.98 2.74 -2.83
CA LEU A 74 4.28 2.57 -2.16
C LEU A 74 4.24 3.13 -0.73
N CYS A 75 3.58 4.28 -0.55
CA CYS A 75 3.36 4.86 0.78
C CYS A 75 2.59 3.90 1.69
N ILE A 76 1.48 3.34 1.20
CA ILE A 76 0.65 2.38 1.93
C ILE A 76 1.47 1.14 2.31
N SER A 77 2.16 0.51 1.36
CA SER A 77 2.97 -0.68 1.62
C SER A 77 4.01 -0.42 2.73
N MET A 78 4.64 0.75 2.71
CA MET A 78 5.65 1.12 3.68
C MET A 78 5.07 1.43 5.06
N LEU A 79 3.89 2.05 5.10
CA LEU A 79 3.17 2.31 6.35
C LEU A 79 2.64 1.01 6.99
N GLU A 80 2.14 0.06 6.20
CA GLU A 80 1.70 -1.24 6.70
C GLU A 80 2.87 -2.05 7.25
N LEU A 81 4.00 -2.07 6.53
CA LEU A 81 5.24 -2.67 7.04
C LEU A 81 5.69 -2.02 8.36
N ALA A 82 5.64 -0.70 8.43
CA ALA A 82 6.00 0.03 9.65
C ALA A 82 5.08 -0.28 10.83
N TYR A 83 3.79 -0.51 10.54
CA TYR A 83 2.82 -0.95 11.53
C TYR A 83 3.11 -2.37 12.03
N GLU A 84 3.42 -3.31 11.13
CA GLU A 84 3.77 -4.69 11.52
C GLU A 84 5.03 -4.75 12.38
N LYS A 85 6.06 -3.98 12.01
CA LYS A 85 7.33 -3.91 12.73
C LYS A 85 7.28 -3.03 13.98
N ARG A 86 6.13 -2.37 14.27
CA ARG A 86 5.93 -1.45 15.40
C ARG A 86 6.99 -0.34 15.45
N ALA A 87 7.36 0.17 14.29
CA ALA A 87 8.47 1.12 14.16
C ALA A 87 8.13 2.55 14.57
N CYS A 88 6.85 2.92 14.65
CA CYS A 88 6.39 4.25 15.02
C CYS A 88 5.10 4.16 15.84
N ASP A 89 4.63 5.31 16.34
CA ASP A 89 3.34 5.41 17.01
C ASP A 89 2.21 4.90 16.10
N ASN A 90 1.51 3.88 16.59
CA ASN A 90 0.39 3.24 15.90
C ASN A 90 -0.70 4.25 15.52
N ILE A 91 -0.98 5.25 16.35
CA ILE A 91 -2.03 6.25 16.08
C ILE A 91 -1.64 7.09 14.86
N ILE A 92 -0.38 7.52 14.79
CA ILE A 92 0.16 8.30 13.68
C ILE A 92 0.16 7.47 12.39
N LEU A 93 0.62 6.22 12.45
CA LEU A 93 0.64 5.33 11.29
C LEU A 93 -0.77 5.05 10.75
N LEU A 94 -1.72 4.72 11.62
CA LEU A 94 -3.11 4.43 11.23
C LEU A 94 -3.80 5.67 10.64
N ASN A 95 -3.57 6.86 11.20
CA ASN A 95 -4.09 8.10 10.65
C ASN A 95 -3.51 8.40 9.25
N ASN A 96 -2.22 8.13 9.05
CA ASN A 96 -1.57 8.31 7.74
C ASN A 96 -2.01 7.27 6.71
N LEU A 97 -2.22 6.01 7.10
CA LEU A 97 -2.84 4.98 6.25
C LEU A 97 -4.23 5.42 5.80
N ALA A 98 -5.08 5.86 6.74
CA ALA A 98 -6.41 6.38 6.42
C ALA A 98 -6.32 7.55 5.43
N TYR A 99 -5.37 8.47 5.61
CA TYR A 99 -5.15 9.58 4.68
C TYR A 99 -4.79 9.10 3.26
N CYS A 100 -3.88 8.13 3.12
CA CYS A 100 -3.53 7.57 1.81
C CYS A 100 -4.73 6.89 1.12
N TYR A 101 -5.49 6.06 1.84
CA TYR A 101 -6.68 5.41 1.29
C TYR A 101 -7.79 6.40 0.93
N LYS A 102 -7.93 7.49 1.71
CA LYS A 102 -8.87 8.58 1.42
C LYS A 102 -8.56 9.23 0.07
N ASN A 103 -7.28 9.51 -0.21
CA ASN A 103 -6.86 10.12 -1.47
C ASN A 103 -7.05 9.19 -2.68
N LEU A 104 -7.14 7.88 -2.45
CA LEU A 104 -7.50 6.88 -3.45
C LEU A 104 -9.02 6.63 -3.53
N ASN A 105 -9.85 7.38 -2.78
CA ASN A 105 -11.31 7.22 -2.69
C ASN A 105 -11.76 5.84 -2.16
N PHE A 106 -10.92 5.12 -1.43
CA PHE A 106 -11.28 3.86 -0.77
C PHE A 106 -11.94 4.14 0.59
N TRP A 107 -13.20 4.60 0.56
CA TRP A 107 -13.91 5.12 1.73
C TRP A 107 -14.07 4.11 2.86
N GLN A 108 -14.40 2.85 2.57
CA GLN A 108 -14.58 1.81 3.58
C GLN A 108 -13.27 1.47 4.29
N ILE A 109 -12.16 1.40 3.54
CA ILE A 109 -10.83 1.13 4.10
C ILE A 109 -10.36 2.33 4.95
N THR A 110 -10.66 3.54 4.48
CA THR A 110 -10.39 4.77 5.23
C THR A 110 -11.14 4.79 6.57
N GLU A 111 -12.44 4.45 6.57
CA GLU A 111 -13.27 4.34 7.77
C GLU A 111 -12.67 3.30 8.74
N TYR A 112 -12.30 2.13 8.23
CA TYR A 112 -11.66 1.08 9.04
C TYR A 112 -10.40 1.59 9.76
N TYR A 113 -9.48 2.27 9.06
CA TYR A 113 -8.24 2.75 9.67
C TYR A 113 -8.48 3.87 10.70
N TYR A 114 -9.41 4.79 10.45
CA TYR A 114 -9.78 5.79 11.45
C TYR A 114 -10.43 5.17 12.70
N LEU A 115 -11.34 4.20 12.52
CA LEU A 115 -11.96 3.50 13.65
C LEU A 115 -10.92 2.71 14.44
N LYS A 116 -9.97 2.06 13.76
CA LYS A 116 -8.84 1.37 14.40
C LYS A 116 -7.95 2.33 15.18
N ALA A 117 -7.69 3.53 14.66
CA ALA A 117 -6.94 4.55 15.39
C ALA A 117 -7.71 5.07 16.62
N LEU A 118 -9.03 5.26 16.51
CA LEU A 118 -9.90 5.64 17.64
C LEU A 118 -10.06 4.55 18.69
N PHE A 119 -9.86 3.27 18.34
CA PHE A 119 -9.80 2.21 19.33
C PHE A 119 -8.61 2.42 20.30
N TYR A 120 -7.46 2.86 19.79
CA TYR A 120 -6.29 3.20 20.62
C TYR A 120 -6.43 4.55 21.32
N SER A 121 -7.04 5.55 20.67
CA SER A 121 -7.22 6.89 21.24
C SER A 121 -8.64 7.42 21.02
N PRO A 122 -9.61 7.01 21.88
CA PRO A 122 -11.02 7.33 21.70
C PRO A 122 -11.36 8.82 21.74
N SER A 123 -10.56 9.63 22.42
CA SER A 123 -10.76 11.08 22.56
C SER A 123 -9.96 11.91 21.56
N ASN A 124 -9.30 11.29 20.57
CA ASN A 124 -8.48 12.03 19.61
C ASN A 124 -9.35 12.87 18.67
N LEU A 125 -9.42 14.18 18.95
CA LEU A 125 -10.22 15.14 18.19
C LEU A 125 -9.80 15.22 16.72
N SER A 126 -8.51 15.08 16.41
CA SER A 126 -8.03 15.13 15.02
C SER A 126 -8.61 13.98 14.19
N ILE A 127 -8.58 12.76 14.73
CA ILE A 127 -9.12 11.58 14.05
C ILE A 127 -10.64 11.66 13.95
N LEU A 128 -11.33 12.11 15.02
CA LEU A 128 -12.78 12.30 14.98
C LEU A 128 -13.20 13.32 13.91
N ASN A 129 -12.49 14.46 13.81
CA ASN A 129 -12.73 15.46 12.79
C ASN A 129 -12.52 14.89 11.37
N ASN A 130 -11.46 14.11 11.17
CA ASN A 130 -11.18 13.47 9.89
C ASN A 130 -12.25 12.43 9.51
N LEU A 131 -12.73 11.65 10.48
CA LEU A 131 -13.79 10.66 10.29
C LEU A 131 -15.14 11.34 9.99
N SER A 132 -15.46 12.42 10.69
CA SER A 132 -16.66 13.22 10.40
C SER A 132 -16.64 13.74 8.97
N ASN A 133 -15.51 14.33 8.54
CA ASN A 133 -15.33 14.81 7.17
C ASN A 133 -15.45 13.68 6.14
N LEU A 134 -14.90 12.50 6.42
CA LEU A 134 -15.09 11.32 5.58
C LEU A 134 -16.57 10.98 5.38
N TYR A 135 -17.36 10.99 6.45
CA TYR A 135 -18.79 10.72 6.38
C TYR A 135 -19.57 11.79 5.63
N ILE A 136 -19.18 13.06 5.74
CA ILE A 136 -19.77 14.16 4.96
C ILE A 136 -19.50 13.93 3.46
N ILE A 137 -18.25 13.69 3.08
CA ILE A 137 -17.84 13.48 1.68
C ILE A 137 -18.47 12.21 1.08
N SER A 138 -18.65 11.15 1.89
CA SER A 138 -19.29 9.90 1.46
C SER A 138 -20.82 9.90 1.60
N ASN A 139 -21.43 11.07 1.86
CA ASN A 139 -22.88 11.27 2.00
C ASN A 139 -23.55 10.43 3.11
N GLN A 140 -22.81 10.08 4.15
CA GLN A 140 -23.26 9.33 5.33
C GLN A 140 -23.60 10.28 6.49
N VAL A 141 -24.51 11.23 6.25
CA VAL A 141 -24.85 12.34 7.18
C VAL A 141 -25.18 11.85 8.59
N ASN A 142 -25.97 10.77 8.72
CA ASN A 142 -26.34 10.19 10.01
C ASN A 142 -25.12 9.74 10.85
N LYS A 143 -24.06 9.24 10.22
CA LYS A 143 -22.83 8.86 10.93
C LYS A 143 -21.99 10.09 11.28
N SER A 144 -21.91 11.07 10.38
CA SER A 144 -21.26 12.36 10.64
C SER A 144 -21.85 13.04 11.88
N ASP A 145 -23.17 13.12 11.98
CA ASP A 145 -23.83 13.77 13.12
C ASP A 145 -23.52 13.09 14.47
N LYS A 146 -23.43 11.75 14.48
CA LYS A 146 -23.02 11.01 15.68
C LYS A 146 -21.61 11.36 16.11
N ILE A 147 -20.68 11.47 15.16
CA ILE A 147 -19.29 11.85 15.45
C ILE A 147 -19.20 13.31 15.90
N ASN A 148 -19.91 14.24 15.24
CA ASN A 148 -19.93 15.65 15.63
C ASN A 148 -20.47 15.86 17.04
N ARG A 149 -21.53 15.15 17.44
CA ARG A 149 -22.02 15.17 18.83
C ARG A 149 -20.95 14.70 19.82
N ARG A 150 -20.21 13.64 19.48
CA ARG A 150 -19.10 13.15 20.31
C ARG A 150 -17.97 14.19 20.41
N ILE A 151 -17.63 14.89 19.34
CA ILE A 151 -16.64 15.97 19.33
C ILE A 151 -17.08 17.11 20.27
N ILE A 152 -18.33 17.54 20.18
CA ILE A 152 -18.89 18.60 21.04
C ILE A 152 -18.82 18.20 22.52
N LEU A 153 -19.19 16.95 22.85
CA LEU A 153 -19.11 16.45 24.22
C LEU A 153 -17.67 16.44 24.76
N LEU A 154 -16.69 16.12 23.92
CA LEU A 154 -15.28 16.12 24.31
C LEU A 154 -14.70 17.52 24.47
N ASN A 155 -15.19 18.51 23.72
CA ASN A 155 -14.73 19.90 23.82
C ASN A 155 -15.34 20.65 25.02
N ASN A 156 -16.50 20.19 25.51
CA ASN A 156 -17.21 20.79 26.64
C ASN A 156 -16.77 20.22 28.00
N ASN A 157 -15.90 19.21 28.01
CA ASN A 157 -15.29 18.61 29.20
C ASN A 157 -13.86 19.12 29.38
#